data_AF-A0A1U8M0V5-F1
#
_entry.id   AF-A0A1U8M0V5-F1
#
_cell.length_a   1.000
_cell.length_b   1.000
_cell.length_c   1.000
_cell.angle_alpha   90.00
_cell.angle_beta   90.00
_cell.angle_gamma   90.00
#
_symmetry.space_group_name_H-M   'P 1'
#
loop_
_entity.id
_entity.type
_entity.pdbx_description
1 polymer ?
#
loop_
_entity_poly.entity_id
_entity_poly.type
_entity_poly.pdbx_seq_one_letter_code
_entity_poly.pdbx_strand_id
1 'polypeptide(L)'
;MHVVLLPIINQALIFDATVWKVSKLKLPGPPCRHVEGTNEEDCFAHSILLDVETAHIRPLRLNYDTWCSSGALDINGRLVSTGGYNNGSDTVRILDLCDTCEWQEFPGALGNGRWYATQVTLADGKFMVFGGRDFPTYEFVPPEGQKNTINEVINFPFLKETHDPIENNLYPFVFLSTDGNLFVFANNCSVLLNTQTHTIIHEYPVLPGGAHNYPSSGCASLLPIMLKPNEDRKSIPVEVLVCGGTPHDAYTKADLQRPKVFLPGNTDCARIDITKRNGKWKIQNMP
;
A
#
# COMPACT_ATOMS: atom_id res chain seq x y z
N MET A 1 1.58 0.44 11.90
CA MET A 1 3.00 0.07 11.95
C MET A 1 3.44 -0.47 10.61
N HIS A 2 4.60 -0.02 10.14
CA HIS A 2 5.25 -0.40 8.89
C HIS A 2 6.64 -0.96 9.19
N VAL A 3 7.07 -1.94 8.40
CA VAL A 3 8.44 -2.46 8.41
C VAL A 3 8.90 -2.63 6.96
N VAL A 4 10.04 -2.05 6.62
CA VAL A 4 10.63 -2.11 5.28
C VAL A 4 12.08 -2.52 5.39
N LEU A 5 12.49 -3.55 4.64
CA LEU A 5 13.89 -3.93 4.52
C LEU A 5 14.60 -2.98 3.54
N LEU A 6 15.76 -2.45 3.94
CA LEU A 6 16.61 -1.57 3.16
C LEU A 6 17.88 -2.34 2.74
N PRO A 7 17.84 -3.06 1.61
CA PRO A 7 18.85 -4.06 1.29
C PRO A 7 20.24 -3.48 1.03
N ILE A 8 20.33 -2.23 0.57
CA ILE A 8 21.62 -1.58 0.25
C ILE A 8 22.46 -1.33 1.52
N ILE A 9 21.80 -1.05 2.65
CA ILE A 9 22.46 -0.75 3.93
C ILE A 9 22.31 -1.87 4.96
N ASN A 10 21.65 -2.98 4.62
CA ASN A 10 21.35 -4.09 5.51
C ASN A 10 20.65 -3.65 6.83
N GLN A 11 19.66 -2.77 6.71
CA GLN A 11 18.87 -2.30 7.85
C GLN A 11 17.38 -2.50 7.62
N ALA A 12 16.59 -2.54 8.69
CA ALA A 12 15.15 -2.49 8.65
C ALA A 12 14.66 -1.13 9.14
N LEU A 13 13.86 -0.45 8.32
CA LEU A 13 13.14 0.74 8.75
C LEU A 13 11.81 0.32 9.37
N ILE A 14 11.55 0.81 10.58
CA ILE A 14 10.29 0.58 11.29
C ILE A 14 9.68 1.94 11.62
N PHE A 15 8.41 2.14 11.28
CA PHE A 15 7.72 3.39 11.61
C PHE A 15 6.24 3.17 11.87
N ASP A 16 5.64 4.04 12.67
CA ASP A 16 4.23 3.93 13.07
C ASP A 16 3.54 5.30 13.15
N ALA A 17 2.26 5.29 13.50
CA ALA A 17 1.46 6.48 13.75
C ALA A 17 2.11 7.38 14.82
N THR A 18 2.12 8.67 14.56
CA THR A 18 2.55 9.72 15.49
C THR A 18 1.43 10.18 16.43
N VAL A 19 0.18 9.82 16.12
CA VAL A 19 -1.01 10.19 16.93
C VAL A 19 -1.45 9.09 17.92
N TRP A 20 -0.76 7.94 17.98
CA TRP A 20 -1.07 6.83 18.91
C TRP A 20 0.04 6.58 19.92
N LYS A 21 -0.16 7.05 21.16
CA LYS A 21 0.77 6.88 22.28
C LYS A 21 2.18 7.40 21.93
N VAL A 22 3.07 7.43 22.92
CA VAL A 22 4.48 7.75 22.72
C VAL A 22 5.31 6.48 22.79
N SER A 23 6.38 6.41 22.01
CA SER A 23 7.32 5.30 22.11
C SER A 23 8.16 5.40 23.40
N LYS A 24 8.90 4.35 23.74
CA LYS A 24 9.87 4.38 24.85
C LYS A 24 11.20 5.05 24.45
N LEU A 25 11.38 5.37 23.18
CA LEU A 25 12.62 5.88 22.62
C LEU A 25 12.48 7.38 22.38
N LYS A 26 13.37 8.16 22.99
CA LYS A 26 13.41 9.61 22.77
C LYS A 26 14.23 9.94 21.53
N LEU A 27 13.89 11.05 20.89
CA LEU A 27 14.73 11.66 19.87
C LEU A 27 16.04 12.18 20.52
N PRO A 28 17.17 12.20 19.80
CA PRO A 28 18.48 12.57 20.36
C PRO A 28 18.60 14.04 20.79
N GLY A 29 17.65 14.90 20.42
CA GLY A 29 17.61 16.32 20.78
C GLY A 29 16.47 17.06 20.09
N PRO A 30 16.34 18.39 20.24
CA PRO A 30 15.40 19.20 19.45
C PRO A 30 15.76 19.23 17.94
N PRO A 31 14.83 19.63 17.05
CA PRO A 31 13.45 20.02 17.34
C PRO A 31 12.52 18.81 17.54
N CYS A 32 11.54 18.95 18.44
CA CYS A 32 10.50 17.94 18.63
C CYS A 32 9.35 18.17 17.64
N ARG A 33 8.56 17.12 17.37
CA ARG A 33 7.39 17.26 16.51
C ARG A 33 6.33 18.07 17.24
N HIS A 34 5.71 19.04 16.56
CA HIS A 34 4.55 19.72 17.10
C HIS A 34 3.29 18.87 16.91
N VAL A 35 2.53 18.67 17.99
CA VAL A 35 1.28 17.89 17.93
C VAL A 35 0.18 18.77 17.36
N GLU A 36 -0.27 18.44 16.15
CA GLU A 36 -1.28 19.18 15.42
C GLU A 36 -2.53 19.49 16.25
N GLY A 37 -2.99 20.75 16.20
CA GLY A 37 -4.18 21.20 16.92
C GLY A 37 -3.96 21.45 18.42
N THR A 38 -2.73 21.36 18.92
CA THR A 38 -2.37 21.57 20.33
C THR A 38 -1.15 22.48 20.47
N ASN A 39 -0.73 22.77 21.70
CA ASN A 39 0.56 23.42 21.98
C ASN A 39 1.62 22.44 22.50
N GLU A 40 1.39 21.13 22.33
CA GLU A 40 2.25 20.08 22.86
C GLU A 40 3.39 19.73 21.89
N GLU A 41 4.52 19.31 22.46
CA GLU A 41 5.67 18.80 21.72
C GLU A 41 5.84 17.31 21.97
N ASP A 42 6.07 16.57 20.89
CA ASP A 42 6.36 15.15 20.88
C ASP A 42 7.83 14.91 20.53
N CYS A 43 8.61 14.63 21.57
CA CYS A 43 10.06 14.39 21.49
C CYS A 43 10.41 12.88 21.39
N PHE A 44 9.45 12.04 21.00
CA PHE A 44 9.63 10.59 20.92
C PHE A 44 9.78 10.11 19.47
N ALA A 45 10.51 9.02 19.30
CA ALA A 45 10.76 8.44 18.01
C ALA A 45 9.56 7.59 17.57
N HIS A 46 9.01 7.91 16.40
CA HIS A 46 7.96 7.12 15.72
C HIS A 46 8.46 6.44 14.46
N SER A 47 9.74 6.64 14.15
CA SER A 47 10.48 5.96 13.11
C SER A 47 11.87 5.61 13.63
N ILE A 48 12.37 4.43 13.26
CA ILE A 48 13.70 3.97 13.60
C ILE A 48 14.31 3.21 12.42
N LEU A 49 15.64 3.28 12.30
CA LEU A 49 16.42 2.27 11.59
C LEU A 49 16.97 1.28 12.60
N LEU A 50 16.79 0.00 12.30
CA LEU A 50 17.34 -1.13 13.01
C LEU A 50 18.40 -1.79 12.15
N ASP A 51 19.64 -1.76 12.60
CA ASP A 51 20.70 -2.58 12.04
C ASP A 51 20.44 -4.05 12.38
N VAL A 52 20.28 -4.89 11.36
CA VAL A 52 19.80 -6.27 11.56
C VAL A 52 20.85 -7.19 12.17
N GLU A 53 22.14 -6.83 12.08
CA GLU A 53 23.26 -7.63 12.59
C GLU A 53 23.58 -7.27 14.04
N THR A 54 23.62 -5.96 14.33
CA THR A 54 24.06 -5.43 15.62
C THR A 54 22.92 -5.09 16.56
N ALA A 55 21.68 -5.08 16.05
CA ALA A 55 20.50 -4.54 16.73
C ALA A 55 20.64 -3.06 17.14
N HIS A 56 21.59 -2.33 16.54
CA HIS A 56 21.72 -0.90 16.77
C HIS A 56 20.48 -0.17 16.24
N ILE A 57 19.95 0.76 17.05
CA ILE A 57 18.76 1.54 16.71
C ILE A 57 19.15 3.00 16.52
N ARG A 58 18.82 3.55 15.35
CA ARG A 58 18.88 4.98 15.07
C ARG A 58 17.47 5.57 15.03
N PRO A 59 17.09 6.45 15.98
CA PRO A 59 15.85 7.20 15.91
C PRO A 59 15.80 8.11 14.69
N LEU A 60 14.64 8.19 14.04
CA LEU A 60 14.34 9.08 12.92
C LEU A 60 13.17 10.00 13.26
N ARG A 61 13.23 11.24 12.78
CA ARG A 61 12.15 12.21 12.99
C ARG A 61 11.07 12.09 11.93
N LEU A 62 9.82 12.18 12.36
CA LEU A 62 8.63 12.30 11.50
C LEU A 62 7.81 13.50 11.98
N ASN A 63 7.36 14.32 11.05
CA ASN A 63 6.51 15.48 11.35
C ASN A 63 5.06 15.24 10.97
N TYR A 64 4.81 14.50 9.89
CA TYR A 64 3.48 14.21 9.37
C TYR A 64 3.10 12.77 9.66
N ASP A 65 1.84 12.53 10.04
CA ASP A 65 1.44 11.21 10.53
C ASP A 65 1.44 10.13 9.42
N THR A 66 2.12 9.01 9.67
CA THR A 66 2.27 7.90 8.72
C THR A 66 1.25 6.77 8.91
N TRP A 67 0.24 6.93 9.75
CA TRP A 67 -0.73 5.88 10.03
C TRP A 67 -1.51 5.48 8.77
N CYS A 68 -1.51 4.18 8.45
CA CYS A 68 -2.13 3.64 7.24
C CYS A 68 -1.68 4.32 5.93
N SER A 69 -0.43 4.81 5.92
CA SER A 69 0.29 5.20 4.70
C SER A 69 0.69 3.98 3.87
N SER A 70 1.30 4.20 2.72
CA SER A 70 1.91 3.16 1.89
C SER A 70 3.34 3.57 1.49
N GLY A 71 4.08 2.69 0.80
CA GLY A 71 5.42 3.02 0.33
C GLY A 71 6.09 1.88 -0.43
N ALA A 72 7.17 2.23 -1.14
CA ALA A 72 8.01 1.31 -1.89
C ALA A 72 9.42 1.89 -2.08
N LEU A 73 10.38 1.03 -2.41
CA LEU A 73 11.75 1.47 -2.73
C LEU A 73 11.83 1.96 -4.18
N ASP A 74 12.56 3.06 -4.38
CA ASP A 74 12.91 3.54 -5.71
C ASP A 74 14.09 2.75 -6.30
N ILE A 75 14.44 3.06 -7.55
CA ILE A 75 15.54 2.38 -8.25
C ILE A 75 16.92 2.56 -7.59
N ASN A 76 17.06 3.57 -6.73
CA ASN A 76 18.27 3.84 -5.95
C ASN A 76 18.18 3.23 -4.54
N GLY A 77 17.11 2.49 -4.24
CA GLY A 77 16.84 1.87 -2.95
C GLY A 77 16.32 2.83 -1.87
N ARG A 78 16.03 4.09 -2.20
CA ARG A 78 15.43 5.03 -1.25
C ARG A 78 14.00 4.64 -0.97
N LEU A 79 13.53 4.83 0.26
CA LEU A 79 12.11 4.63 0.54
C LEU A 79 11.31 5.86 0.13
N VAL A 80 10.27 5.66 -0.68
CA VAL A 80 9.25 6.66 -0.98
C VAL A 80 7.93 6.19 -0.36
N SER A 81 7.47 6.91 0.66
CA SER A 81 6.21 6.67 1.36
C SER A 81 5.17 7.73 0.99
N THR A 82 3.90 7.32 0.90
CA THR A 82 2.79 8.17 0.49
C THR A 82 1.60 8.04 1.42
N GLY A 83 0.92 9.16 1.64
CA GLY A 83 -0.28 9.22 2.45
C GLY A 83 -0.01 9.06 3.94
N GLY A 84 -1.06 8.71 4.68
CA GLY A 84 -1.05 8.74 6.14
C GLY A 84 -2.36 9.27 6.68
N TYR A 85 -2.40 9.63 7.96
CA TYR A 85 -3.61 10.16 8.59
C TYR A 85 -3.53 11.68 8.76
N ASN A 86 -4.69 12.34 8.73
CA ASN A 86 -4.83 13.78 8.93
C ASN A 86 -3.81 14.62 8.12
N ASN A 87 -2.91 15.35 8.77
CA ASN A 87 -1.87 16.16 8.10
C ASN A 87 -0.91 15.35 7.21
N GLY A 88 -0.85 14.03 7.36
CA GLY A 88 -0.06 13.14 6.51
C GLY A 88 -0.79 12.62 5.28
N SER A 89 -2.11 12.86 5.16
CA SER A 89 -2.97 12.20 4.16
C SER A 89 -2.55 12.43 2.71
N ASP A 90 -1.98 13.60 2.39
CA ASP A 90 -1.54 13.97 1.04
C ASP A 90 -0.01 14.14 0.95
N THR A 91 0.73 13.59 1.93
CA THR A 91 2.17 13.79 2.07
C THR A 91 2.95 12.70 1.33
N VAL A 92 4.00 13.12 0.62
CA VAL A 92 5.08 12.23 0.13
C VAL A 92 6.27 12.35 1.07
N ARG A 93 6.87 11.23 1.46
CA ARG A 93 8.05 11.19 2.32
C ARG A 93 9.15 10.38 1.67
N ILE A 94 10.38 10.88 1.70
CA ILE A 94 11.54 10.21 1.13
C ILE A 94 12.58 10.01 2.22
N LEU A 95 13.13 8.80 2.32
CA LEU A 95 14.27 8.50 3.16
C LEU A 95 15.44 8.05 2.29
N ASP A 96 16.45 8.90 2.18
CA ASP A 96 17.73 8.56 1.58
C ASP A 96 18.52 7.59 2.46
N LEU A 97 19.40 6.81 1.82
CA LEU A 97 20.23 5.82 2.49
C LEU A 97 21.61 6.40 2.81
N CYS A 98 21.71 7.18 3.89
CA CYS A 98 22.99 7.64 4.44
C CYS A 98 22.95 7.72 5.97
N ASP A 99 24.11 7.73 6.62
CA ASP A 99 24.24 7.65 8.09
C ASP A 99 23.56 8.80 8.83
N THR A 100 23.49 9.97 8.20
CA THR A 100 22.92 11.20 8.78
C THR A 100 21.60 11.61 8.13
N CYS A 101 21.06 10.80 7.23
CA CYS A 101 19.84 11.14 6.49
C CYS A 101 18.63 11.06 7.42
N GLU A 102 17.76 12.06 7.33
CA GLU A 102 16.46 12.09 7.99
C GLU A 102 15.35 12.00 6.93
N TRP A 103 14.11 11.84 7.37
CA TRP A 103 12.98 11.92 6.45
C TRP A 103 12.88 13.31 5.82
N GLN A 104 12.74 13.33 4.50
CA GLN A 104 12.30 14.50 3.75
C GLN A 104 10.80 14.39 3.53
N GLU A 105 10.02 15.36 3.99
CA GLU A 105 8.55 15.30 3.95
C GLU A 105 7.97 16.45 3.12
N PHE A 106 7.09 16.10 2.18
CA PHE A 106 6.48 16.99 1.21
C PHE A 106 4.95 16.96 1.39
N PRO A 107 4.39 17.75 2.32
CA PRO A 107 2.94 17.81 2.54
C PRO A 107 2.21 18.49 1.37
N GLY A 108 1.01 18.02 1.05
CA GLY A 108 0.25 18.48 -0.12
C GLY A 108 0.92 18.15 -1.45
N ALA A 109 1.77 17.12 -1.49
CA ALA A 109 2.37 16.66 -2.73
C ALA A 109 1.37 15.86 -3.58
N LEU A 110 0.46 15.14 -2.95
CA LEU A 110 -0.59 14.37 -3.64
C LEU A 110 -1.84 15.23 -3.84
N GLY A 111 -2.55 15.02 -4.94
CA GLY A 111 -3.78 15.75 -5.26
C GLY A 111 -5.02 15.23 -4.51
N ASN A 112 -4.96 14.00 -3.98
CA ASN A 112 -5.99 13.41 -3.10
C ASN A 112 -5.37 12.80 -1.84
N GLY A 113 -6.19 12.67 -0.79
CA GLY A 113 -5.80 11.97 0.42
C GLY A 113 -5.62 10.47 0.18
N ARG A 114 -4.54 9.89 0.71
CA ARG A 114 -4.12 8.50 0.49
C ARG A 114 -4.02 7.70 1.81
N TRP A 115 -4.96 7.93 2.73
CA TRP A 115 -5.13 7.11 3.94
C TRP A 115 -5.77 5.76 3.59
N TYR A 116 -5.14 4.62 3.90
CA TYR A 116 -5.52 3.27 3.43
C TYR A 116 -5.35 3.04 1.90
N ALA A 117 -4.41 3.74 1.27
CA ALA A 117 -4.10 3.57 -0.14
C ALA A 117 -3.04 2.48 -0.39
N THR A 118 -2.91 2.04 -1.65
CA THR A 118 -1.83 1.14 -2.09
C THR A 118 -0.94 1.79 -3.12
N GLN A 119 0.37 1.74 -2.90
CA GLN A 119 1.39 2.21 -3.84
C GLN A 119 2.00 1.03 -4.61
N VAL A 120 2.27 1.22 -5.89
CA VAL A 120 2.93 0.24 -6.76
C VAL A 120 4.04 0.91 -7.57
N THR A 121 5.18 0.21 -7.72
CA THR A 121 6.27 0.62 -8.61
C THR A 121 5.97 0.18 -10.05
N LEU A 122 6.20 1.08 -11.01
CA LEU A 122 6.03 0.84 -12.44
C LEU A 122 7.35 0.39 -13.10
N ALA A 123 7.25 -0.07 -14.35
CA ALA A 123 8.39 -0.53 -15.14
C ALA A 123 9.45 0.56 -15.37
N ASP A 124 9.07 1.84 -15.38
CA ASP A 124 9.97 2.98 -15.52
C ASP A 124 10.51 3.51 -14.18
N GLY A 125 10.24 2.81 -13.07
CA GLY A 125 10.67 3.19 -11.73
C GLY A 125 9.82 4.27 -11.06
N LYS A 126 8.80 4.81 -11.74
CA LYS A 126 7.82 5.70 -11.11
C LYS A 126 6.87 4.92 -10.20
N PHE A 127 6.11 5.65 -9.41
CA PHE A 127 5.07 5.07 -8.56
C PHE A 127 3.70 5.58 -8.94
N MET A 128 2.70 4.72 -8.75
CA MET A 128 1.29 5.11 -8.70
C MET A 128 0.71 4.74 -7.35
N VAL A 129 -0.24 5.53 -6.88
CA VAL A 129 -0.97 5.30 -5.63
C VAL A 129 -2.47 5.21 -5.90
N PHE A 130 -3.09 4.14 -5.40
CA PHE A 130 -4.47 3.75 -5.67
C PHE A 130 -5.34 3.82 -4.42
N GLY A 131 -6.50 4.43 -4.56
CA GLY A 131 -7.48 4.54 -3.49
C GLY A 131 -7.03 5.51 -2.41
N GLY A 132 -7.38 5.20 -1.18
CA GLY A 132 -7.51 6.18 -0.13
C GLY A 132 -8.97 6.21 0.30
N ARG A 133 -9.24 6.13 1.60
CA ARG A 133 -10.60 6.14 2.13
C ARG A 133 -11.34 7.37 1.59
N ASP A 134 -12.52 7.15 1.03
CA ASP A 134 -13.35 8.16 0.34
C ASP A 134 -12.77 8.76 -0.97
N PHE A 135 -11.63 8.27 -1.44
CA PHE A 135 -10.99 8.70 -2.70
C PHE A 135 -10.91 7.55 -3.71
N PRO A 136 -11.97 7.29 -4.51
CA PRO A 136 -11.98 6.27 -5.56
C PRO A 136 -11.22 6.75 -6.80
N THR A 137 -9.94 7.09 -6.61
CA THR A 137 -9.06 7.68 -7.61
C THR A 137 -7.68 7.05 -7.52
N TYR A 138 -6.83 7.35 -8.49
CA TYR A 138 -5.39 7.11 -8.40
C TYR A 138 -4.62 8.27 -9.03
N GLU A 139 -3.32 8.35 -8.74
CA GLU A 139 -2.42 9.34 -9.33
C GLU A 139 -0.99 8.79 -9.37
N PHE A 140 -0.14 9.41 -10.17
CA PHE A 140 1.31 9.19 -10.07
C PHE A 140 1.85 9.89 -8.83
N VAL A 141 2.79 9.27 -8.14
CA VAL A 141 3.53 9.98 -7.08
C VAL A 141 4.41 11.03 -7.77
N PRO A 142 4.29 12.32 -7.41
CA PRO A 142 5.07 13.36 -8.08
C PRO A 142 6.56 13.17 -7.82
N PRO A 143 7.43 13.67 -8.72
CA PRO A 143 8.85 13.80 -8.43
C PRO A 143 9.11 14.57 -7.14
N GLU A 144 10.26 14.32 -6.53
CA GLU A 144 10.72 15.00 -5.32
C GLU A 144 10.60 16.54 -5.44
N GLY A 145 9.97 17.17 -4.44
CA GLY A 145 9.72 18.61 -4.41
C GLY A 145 8.58 19.11 -5.31
N GLN A 146 7.93 18.25 -6.09
CA GLN A 146 6.77 18.60 -6.90
C GLN A 146 5.45 18.25 -6.21
N LYS A 147 4.35 18.81 -6.74
CA LYS A 147 3.00 18.61 -6.22
C LYS A 147 2.03 18.38 -7.37
N ASN A 148 1.15 17.41 -7.21
CA ASN A 148 0.04 17.19 -8.11
C ASN A 148 -1.08 18.19 -7.80
N THR A 149 -1.76 18.61 -8.85
CA THR A 149 -3.03 19.32 -8.77
C THR A 149 -4.19 18.33 -8.80
N ILE A 150 -5.38 18.77 -8.39
CA ILE A 150 -6.60 17.93 -8.46
C ILE A 150 -6.92 17.44 -9.89
N ASN A 151 -6.45 18.16 -10.92
CA ASN A 151 -6.66 17.79 -12.32
C ASN A 151 -5.75 16.66 -12.81
N GLU A 152 -4.67 16.36 -12.06
CA GLU A 152 -3.75 15.24 -12.34
C GLU A 152 -4.20 13.95 -11.66
N VAL A 153 -5.23 14.04 -10.81
CA VAL A 153 -5.86 12.88 -10.18
C VAL A 153 -6.86 12.24 -11.15
N ILE A 154 -6.78 10.92 -11.25
CA ILE A 154 -7.56 10.15 -12.22
C ILE A 154 -8.69 9.42 -11.49
N ASN A 155 -9.92 9.71 -11.92
CA ASN A 155 -11.10 9.01 -11.42
C ASN A 155 -11.03 7.52 -11.77
N PHE A 156 -11.35 6.66 -10.78
CA PHE A 156 -11.30 5.22 -10.96
C PHE A 156 -12.59 4.54 -10.48
N PRO A 157 -13.63 4.52 -11.34
CA PRO A 157 -14.97 4.01 -10.98
C PRO A 157 -14.97 2.62 -10.37
N PHE A 158 -14.03 1.75 -10.76
CA PHE A 158 -13.86 0.42 -10.18
C PHE A 158 -13.76 0.41 -8.64
N LEU A 159 -13.06 1.37 -8.03
CA LEU A 159 -12.99 1.47 -6.56
C LEU A 159 -14.29 1.96 -5.95
N LYS A 160 -15.13 2.68 -6.69
CA LYS A 160 -16.47 3.04 -6.24
C LYS A 160 -17.43 1.85 -6.33
N GLU A 161 -17.32 1.06 -7.39
CA GLU A 161 -18.17 -0.11 -7.66
C GLU A 161 -17.90 -1.28 -6.71
N THR A 162 -16.65 -1.43 -6.26
CA THR A 162 -16.23 -2.46 -5.29
C THR A 162 -16.39 -2.05 -3.83
N HIS A 163 -16.79 -0.81 -3.59
CA HIS A 163 -17.04 -0.29 -2.25
C HIS A 163 -18.36 -0.82 -1.69
N ASP A 164 -18.34 -1.27 -0.44
CA ASP A 164 -19.52 -1.65 0.32
C ASP A 164 -19.61 -0.84 1.62
N PRO A 165 -20.73 -0.88 2.37
CA PRO A 165 -20.93 -0.02 3.55
C PRO A 165 -19.91 -0.20 4.68
N ILE A 166 -19.07 -1.24 4.64
CA ILE A 166 -17.99 -1.45 5.60
C ILE A 166 -16.59 -1.33 4.99
N GLU A 167 -16.52 -0.88 3.75
CA GLU A 167 -15.29 -0.50 3.06
C GLU A 167 -14.32 -1.66 2.84
N ASN A 168 -14.84 -2.83 2.46
CA ASN A 168 -14.05 -4.04 2.13
C ASN A 168 -13.13 -3.91 0.90
N ASN A 169 -12.79 -2.70 0.48
CA ASN A 169 -11.99 -2.43 -0.71
C ASN A 169 -10.80 -1.48 -0.45
N LEU A 170 -10.51 -1.18 0.82
CA LEU A 170 -9.32 -0.44 1.24
C LEU A 170 -8.06 -1.29 1.09
N TYR A 171 -6.91 -0.67 0.80
CA TYR A 171 -5.69 -1.36 0.35
C TYR A 171 -5.94 -2.33 -0.82
N PRO A 172 -6.37 -1.84 -2.00
CA PRO A 172 -6.54 -2.69 -3.16
C PRO A 172 -5.22 -3.39 -3.51
N PHE A 173 -5.27 -4.67 -3.90
CA PHE A 173 -4.06 -5.38 -4.30
C PHE A 173 -3.69 -4.96 -5.73
N VAL A 174 -2.52 -4.35 -5.90
CA VAL A 174 -2.05 -3.82 -7.18
C VAL A 174 -0.75 -4.48 -7.57
N PHE A 175 -0.71 -5.11 -8.76
CA PHE A 175 0.49 -5.76 -9.28
C PHE A 175 0.77 -5.34 -10.72
N LEU A 176 2.05 -5.06 -11.01
CA LEU A 176 2.52 -4.81 -12.37
C LEU A 176 2.64 -6.12 -13.15
N SER A 177 1.91 -6.19 -14.26
CA SER A 177 1.99 -7.27 -15.24
C SER A 177 3.19 -7.04 -16.17
N THR A 178 3.70 -8.12 -16.78
CA THR A 178 4.86 -8.08 -17.68
C THR A 178 4.61 -7.33 -18.99
N ASP A 179 3.36 -7.04 -19.31
CA ASP A 179 2.95 -6.22 -20.46
C ASP A 179 2.83 -4.72 -20.11
N GLY A 180 3.19 -4.33 -18.89
CA GLY A 180 3.16 -2.95 -18.40
C GLY A 180 1.80 -2.49 -17.88
N ASN A 181 0.76 -3.32 -17.95
CA ASN A 181 -0.54 -3.03 -17.36
C ASN A 181 -0.56 -3.35 -15.86
N LEU A 182 -1.52 -2.81 -15.12
CA LEU A 182 -1.70 -3.07 -13.69
C LEU A 182 -2.91 -3.97 -13.46
N PHE A 183 -2.70 -5.09 -12.80
CA PHE A 183 -3.78 -5.85 -12.19
C PHE A 183 -4.19 -5.15 -10.89
N VAL A 184 -5.47 -4.81 -10.77
CA VAL A 184 -6.03 -4.20 -9.56
C VAL A 184 -7.15 -5.08 -9.05
N PHE A 185 -7.04 -5.56 -7.81
CA PHE A 185 -8.04 -6.35 -7.12
C PHE A 185 -8.56 -5.58 -5.91
N ALA A 186 -9.88 -5.46 -5.80
CA ALA A 186 -10.54 -4.75 -4.72
C ALA A 186 -11.82 -5.49 -4.32
N ASN A 187 -11.99 -5.71 -3.02
CA ASN A 187 -13.05 -6.52 -2.42
C ASN A 187 -13.00 -7.98 -2.87
N ASN A 188 -13.65 -8.30 -3.99
CA ASN A 188 -13.68 -9.62 -4.61
C ASN A 188 -13.64 -9.57 -6.14
N CYS A 189 -13.48 -8.37 -6.70
CA CYS A 189 -13.42 -8.12 -8.13
C CYS A 189 -12.00 -7.73 -8.53
N SER A 190 -11.67 -7.89 -9.82
CA SER A 190 -10.40 -7.40 -10.33
C SER A 190 -10.45 -6.99 -11.80
N VAL A 191 -9.57 -6.06 -12.15
CA VAL A 191 -9.45 -5.48 -13.49
C VAL A 191 -7.99 -5.40 -13.92
N LEU A 192 -7.77 -5.33 -15.24
CA LEU A 192 -6.50 -4.98 -15.83
C LEU A 192 -6.60 -3.54 -16.36
N LEU A 193 -5.81 -2.64 -15.76
CA LEU A 193 -5.74 -1.22 -16.08
C LEU A 193 -4.55 -0.95 -16.99
N ASN A 194 -4.78 -0.29 -18.13
CA ASN A 194 -3.68 0.25 -18.93
C ASN A 194 -3.18 1.56 -18.33
N THR A 195 -1.88 1.62 -18.02
CA THR A 195 -1.27 2.75 -17.32
C THR A 195 -1.00 3.96 -18.19
N GLN A 196 -1.00 3.82 -19.53
CA GLN A 196 -0.78 4.92 -20.46
C GLN A 196 -2.09 5.59 -20.87
N THR A 197 -3.11 4.78 -21.16
CA THR A 197 -4.43 5.28 -21.60
C THR A 197 -5.39 5.50 -20.43
N HIS A 198 -5.05 5.03 -19.23
CA HIS A 198 -5.87 5.12 -18.03
C HIS A 198 -7.24 4.42 -18.15
N THR A 199 -7.31 3.39 -18.99
CA THR A 199 -8.54 2.63 -19.27
C THR A 199 -8.46 1.22 -18.73
N ILE A 200 -9.56 0.72 -18.17
CA ILE A 200 -9.74 -0.71 -17.88
C ILE A 200 -9.85 -1.45 -19.23
N ILE A 201 -8.92 -2.35 -19.49
CA ILE A 201 -8.86 -3.13 -20.73
C ILE A 201 -9.40 -4.55 -20.57
N HIS A 202 -9.60 -4.99 -19.32
CA HIS A 202 -10.17 -6.29 -19.01
C HIS A 202 -10.73 -6.34 -17.58
N GLU A 203 -11.81 -7.08 -17.39
CA GLU A 203 -12.36 -7.44 -16.08
C GLU A 203 -12.25 -8.96 -15.91
N TYR A 204 -11.76 -9.40 -14.76
CA TYR A 204 -11.63 -10.82 -14.44
C TYR A 204 -12.88 -11.34 -13.74
N PRO A 205 -13.12 -12.66 -13.73
CA PRO A 205 -14.20 -13.25 -12.96
C PRO A 205 -14.15 -12.85 -11.48
N VAL A 206 -15.31 -12.72 -10.84
CA VAL A 206 -15.42 -12.49 -9.39
C VAL A 206 -14.80 -13.68 -8.65
N LEU A 207 -13.97 -13.40 -7.63
CA LEU A 207 -13.47 -14.40 -6.71
C LEU A 207 -14.55 -14.71 -5.66
N PRO A 208 -15.08 -15.95 -5.57
CA PRO A 208 -16.00 -16.32 -4.49
C PRO A 208 -15.33 -16.25 -3.11
N GLY A 209 -16.14 -16.34 -2.05
CA GLY A 209 -15.64 -16.35 -0.66
C GLY A 209 -15.83 -15.03 0.09
N GLY A 210 -16.36 -14.00 -0.56
CA GLY A 210 -16.60 -12.70 0.08
C GLY A 210 -15.43 -11.74 -0.15
N ALA A 211 -15.19 -10.86 0.82
CA ALA A 211 -14.22 -9.79 0.74
C ALA A 211 -12.80 -10.25 1.13
N HIS A 212 -11.78 -9.72 0.45
CA HIS A 212 -10.38 -10.07 0.72
C HIS A 212 -9.54 -8.85 1.13
N ASN A 213 -9.90 -7.64 0.73
CA ASN A 213 -9.17 -6.44 1.11
C ASN A 213 -9.57 -5.99 2.52
N TYR A 214 -8.84 -5.02 3.08
CA TYR A 214 -9.15 -4.50 4.42
C TYR A 214 -10.60 -3.97 4.47
N PRO A 215 -11.36 -4.20 5.56
CA PRO A 215 -10.96 -4.83 6.83
C PRO A 215 -10.98 -6.38 6.85
N SER A 216 -11.38 -7.05 5.77
CA SER A 216 -11.48 -8.51 5.71
C SER A 216 -10.14 -9.27 5.73
N SER A 217 -9.01 -8.55 5.63
CA SER A 217 -7.67 -9.04 5.98
C SER A 217 -7.18 -10.29 5.23
N GLY A 218 -7.57 -10.45 3.96
CA GLY A 218 -6.91 -11.37 3.03
C GLY A 218 -5.53 -10.85 2.60
N CYS A 219 -4.75 -11.70 1.94
CA CYS A 219 -3.44 -11.35 1.40
C CYS A 219 -3.33 -11.73 -0.07
N ALA A 220 -2.42 -11.08 -0.78
CA ALA A 220 -2.14 -11.41 -2.16
C ALA A 220 -0.64 -11.35 -2.47
N SER A 221 -0.24 -12.09 -3.48
CA SER A 221 1.14 -12.14 -3.94
C SER A 221 1.20 -12.36 -5.45
N LEU A 222 2.16 -11.68 -6.09
CA LEU A 222 2.59 -12.02 -7.43
C LEU A 222 3.47 -13.27 -7.35
N LEU A 223 3.09 -14.35 -8.03
CA LEU A 223 3.90 -15.55 -8.07
C LEU A 223 5.18 -15.32 -8.89
N PRO A 224 6.25 -16.10 -8.63
CA PRO A 224 7.53 -15.91 -9.30
C PRO A 224 7.41 -15.89 -10.82
N ILE A 225 7.92 -14.80 -11.43
CA ILE A 225 8.01 -14.68 -12.88
C ILE A 225 9.24 -15.47 -13.35
N MET A 226 8.99 -16.52 -14.12
CA MET A 226 10.05 -17.39 -14.65
C MET A 226 10.57 -16.81 -15.97
N LEU A 227 11.78 -16.26 -15.95
CA LEU A 227 12.49 -15.75 -17.14
C LEU A 227 13.49 -16.78 -17.68
N LYS A 228 13.73 -16.76 -19.00
CA LYS A 228 14.75 -17.58 -19.66
C LYS A 228 15.92 -16.71 -20.14
N PRO A 229 17.15 -17.25 -20.25
CA PRO A 229 18.23 -16.57 -20.96
C PRO A 229 17.80 -16.23 -22.39
N ASN A 230 18.09 -15.01 -22.84
CA ASN A 230 17.65 -14.49 -24.15
C ASN A 230 16.13 -14.60 -24.36
N GLU A 231 15.37 -14.15 -23.35
CA GLU A 231 13.91 -14.18 -23.36
C GLU A 231 13.30 -13.58 -24.64
N ASP A 232 12.66 -14.43 -25.44
CA ASP A 232 12.06 -14.10 -26.74
C ASP A 232 10.53 -14.26 -26.74
N ARG A 233 9.93 -14.69 -25.62
CA ARG A 233 8.48 -14.82 -25.51
C ARG A 233 7.83 -13.45 -25.63
N LYS A 234 6.88 -13.36 -26.56
CA LYS A 234 6.01 -12.18 -26.72
C LYS A 234 5.16 -11.87 -25.48
N SER A 235 4.87 -12.89 -24.68
CA SER A 235 4.11 -12.76 -23.44
C SER A 235 4.71 -13.71 -22.40
N ILE A 236 5.09 -13.13 -21.27
CA ILE A 236 5.63 -13.86 -20.12
C ILE A 236 4.46 -14.02 -19.15
N PRO A 237 4.04 -15.26 -18.80
CA PRO A 237 2.91 -15.45 -17.92
C PRO A 237 3.14 -14.83 -16.53
N VAL A 238 2.11 -14.22 -15.99
CA VAL A 238 2.09 -13.64 -14.65
C VAL A 238 0.88 -14.21 -13.90
N GLU A 239 1.13 -14.80 -12.75
CA GLU A 239 0.07 -15.35 -11.89
C GLU A 239 -0.01 -14.56 -10.59
N VAL A 240 -1.23 -14.22 -10.18
CA VAL A 240 -1.51 -13.62 -8.86
C VAL A 240 -2.21 -14.67 -8.00
N LEU A 241 -1.78 -14.78 -6.75
CA LEU A 241 -2.39 -15.58 -5.70
C LEU A 241 -3.09 -14.65 -4.71
N VAL A 242 -4.34 -14.94 -4.36
CA VAL A 242 -5.12 -14.25 -3.31
C VAL A 242 -5.56 -15.31 -2.30
N CYS A 243 -5.35 -15.07 -1.00
CA CYS A 243 -5.63 -16.04 0.06
C CYS A 243 -6.41 -15.39 1.21
N GLY A 244 -7.24 -16.20 1.86
CA GLY A 244 -7.99 -15.75 3.04
C GLY A 244 -9.08 -14.75 2.68
N GLY A 245 -9.33 -13.79 3.58
CA GLY A 245 -10.51 -12.94 3.52
C GLY A 245 -11.66 -13.48 4.36
N THR A 246 -12.82 -12.84 4.29
CA THR A 246 -14.00 -13.17 5.11
C THR A 246 -15.29 -12.89 4.36
N PRO A 247 -16.44 -13.45 4.80
CA PRO A 247 -17.75 -12.99 4.33
C PRO A 247 -17.90 -11.47 4.50
N HIS A 248 -18.58 -10.80 3.56
CA HIS A 248 -18.69 -9.33 3.53
C HIS A 248 -19.20 -8.71 4.84
N ASP A 249 -19.97 -9.43 5.65
CA ASP A 249 -20.55 -8.92 6.90
C ASP A 249 -19.73 -9.24 8.16
N ALA A 250 -18.53 -9.82 8.02
CA ALA A 250 -17.70 -10.24 9.14
C ALA A 250 -17.31 -9.08 10.06
N TYR A 251 -16.86 -7.95 9.50
CA TYR A 251 -16.52 -6.77 10.31
C TYR A 251 -17.74 -6.18 11.00
N THR A 252 -18.89 -6.12 10.33
CA THR A 252 -20.17 -5.68 10.94
C THR A 252 -20.48 -6.51 12.18
N LYS A 253 -20.40 -7.84 12.06
CA LYS A 253 -20.69 -8.77 13.17
C LYS A 253 -19.66 -8.69 14.29
N ALA A 254 -18.38 -8.50 13.96
CA ALA A 254 -17.30 -8.48 14.93
C ALA A 254 -17.20 -7.15 15.70
N ASP A 255 -17.47 -6.01 15.05
CA ASP A 255 -17.20 -4.69 15.64
C ASP A 255 -18.41 -3.76 15.74
N LEU A 256 -19.36 -3.85 14.82
CA LEU A 256 -20.54 -2.96 14.80
C LEU A 256 -21.77 -3.54 15.51
N GLN A 257 -21.88 -4.86 15.62
CA GLN A 257 -23.02 -5.55 16.25
C GLN A 257 -22.74 -5.94 17.72
N ARG A 258 -23.79 -5.97 18.54
CA ARG A 258 -23.77 -6.53 19.92
C ARG A 258 -24.88 -7.59 20.07
N PRO A 259 -24.59 -8.80 20.60
CA PRO A 259 -23.26 -9.30 20.99
C PRO A 259 -22.32 -9.45 19.78
N LYS A 260 -21.00 -9.40 20.03
CA LYS A 260 -19.99 -9.59 18.97
C LYS A 260 -20.03 -11.02 18.45
N VAL A 261 -19.97 -11.20 17.13
CA VAL A 261 -19.89 -12.50 16.47
C VAL A 261 -18.68 -12.51 15.55
N PHE A 262 -17.79 -13.48 15.75
CA PHE A 262 -16.57 -13.63 14.96
C PHE A 262 -16.79 -14.75 13.94
N LEU A 263 -16.89 -14.38 12.67
CA LEU A 263 -16.98 -15.36 11.58
C LEU A 263 -15.60 -15.95 11.28
N PRO A 264 -15.52 -17.22 10.87
CA PRO A 264 -14.26 -17.80 10.42
C PRO A 264 -13.77 -17.09 9.15
N GLY A 265 -12.45 -16.95 9.04
CA GLY A 265 -11.81 -16.55 7.79
C GLY A 265 -11.87 -17.66 6.74
N ASN A 266 -11.74 -17.27 5.48
CA ASN A 266 -11.65 -18.21 4.37
C ASN A 266 -10.41 -19.09 4.53
N THR A 267 -10.56 -20.36 4.16
CA THR A 267 -9.51 -21.39 4.28
C THR A 267 -8.90 -21.74 2.93
N ASP A 268 -9.13 -20.92 1.91
CA ASP A 268 -8.68 -21.14 0.55
C ASP A 268 -7.77 -20.01 0.04
N CYS A 269 -7.08 -20.35 -1.02
CA CYS A 269 -6.35 -19.46 -1.89
C CYS A 269 -6.83 -19.66 -3.32
N ALA A 270 -6.87 -18.58 -4.09
CA ALA A 270 -7.18 -18.61 -5.50
C ALA A 270 -6.03 -18.00 -6.30
N ARG A 271 -5.65 -18.67 -7.38
CA ARG A 271 -4.69 -18.12 -8.35
C ARG A 271 -5.32 -17.87 -9.70
N ILE A 272 -4.87 -16.83 -10.38
CA ILE A 272 -5.26 -16.49 -11.75
C ILE A 272 -4.05 -16.06 -12.56
N ASP A 273 -4.01 -16.46 -13.82
CA ASP A 273 -3.04 -15.95 -14.80
C ASP A 273 -3.59 -14.66 -15.40
N ILE A 274 -3.01 -13.52 -14.99
CA ILE A 274 -3.44 -12.17 -15.36
C ILE A 274 -2.98 -11.77 -16.77
N THR A 275 -2.23 -12.63 -17.47
CA THR A 275 -1.85 -12.39 -18.86
C THR A 275 -2.83 -13.01 -19.86
N LYS A 276 -3.77 -13.82 -19.36
CA LYS A 276 -4.81 -14.47 -20.16
C LYS A 276 -6.16 -13.75 -20.00
N ARG A 277 -6.71 -13.27 -21.11
CA ARG A 277 -8.07 -12.68 -21.17
C ARG A 277 -9.21 -13.62 -20.74
N ASN A 278 -8.96 -14.92 -20.72
CA ASN A 278 -9.91 -15.92 -20.22
C ASN A 278 -9.39 -16.62 -18.96
N GLY A 279 -8.52 -15.94 -18.20
CA GLY A 279 -8.05 -16.38 -16.90
C GLY A 279 -9.22 -16.74 -15.99
N LYS A 280 -9.09 -17.86 -15.28
CA LYS A 280 -10.07 -18.33 -14.30
C LYS A 280 -9.37 -18.57 -12.99
N TRP A 281 -10.05 -18.22 -11.90
CA TRP A 281 -9.61 -18.57 -10.56
C TRP A 281 -9.48 -20.09 -10.41
N LYS A 282 -8.29 -20.54 -10.01
CA LYS A 282 -8.04 -21.89 -9.55
C LYS A 282 -7.96 -21.84 -8.04
N ILE A 283 -9.02 -22.32 -7.38
CA ILE A 283 -9.18 -22.28 -5.92
C ILE A 283 -8.61 -23.57 -5.33
N GLN A 284 -7.86 -23.44 -4.25
CA GLN A 284 -7.23 -24.52 -3.51
C GLN A 284 -7.31 -24.22 -2.01
N ASN A 285 -7.57 -25.23 -1.19
CA ASN A 285 -7.55 -25.05 0.26
C ASN A 285 -6.11 -24.82 0.73
N MET A 286 -5.97 -23.96 1.73
CA MET A 286 -4.73 -23.81 2.49
C MET A 286 -4.43 -25.11 3.27
N PRO A 287 -3.15 -25.41 3.52
CA PRO A 287 -2.73 -26.57 4.31
C PRO A 287 -3.33 -26.62 5.71
#